data_AF-A0A814ITN9-F1
#
_entry.id   AF-A0A814ITN9-F1
#
_cell.length_a   1.000
_cell.length_b   1.000
_cell.length_c   1.000
_cell.angle_alpha   90.00
_cell.angle_beta   90.00
_cell.angle_gamma   90.00
#
_symmetry.space_group_name_H-M   'P 1'
#
loop_
_entity.id
_entity.type
_entity.pdbx_description
1 polymer ?
#
loop_
_entity_poly.entity_id
_entity_poly.type
_entity_poly.pdbx_seq_one_letter_code
_entity_poly.pdbx_strand_id
1 'polypeptide(L)'
;MSVRLPHDNMHVRPSLSVVTVLATKEHNFTIDCQTCHFHDESDKGVTGGHLRTYDEFRVSHDHVPRKIHVLIPIDYLSNNQAKRYLVIYMNDGQTAFWNGGLVNKSWNVGQTVSKIYEKDDSKQGIVVAIHPLDRNREYTHTHWMWKQAYGGVDDYNDNIVNNVKPWIDKNYRTLPTAKRTVIAGI
;
A
#
# COMPACT_ATOMS: atom_id res chain seq x y z
N MET A 1 8.66 -62.53 -23.29
CA MET A 1 9.37 -62.27 -22.02
C MET A 1 10.00 -60.88 -22.12
N SER A 2 9.71 -60.04 -21.13
CA SER A 2 10.25 -58.70 -20.85
C SER A 2 9.79 -57.48 -21.67
N VAL A 3 9.06 -56.64 -20.95
CA VAL A 3 8.75 -55.21 -21.14
C VAL A 3 10.02 -54.37 -20.98
N ARG A 4 10.11 -53.22 -21.69
CA ARG A 4 10.73 -51.95 -21.23
C ARG A 4 10.28 -50.80 -22.17
N LEU A 5 9.49 -49.87 -21.64
CA LEU A 5 9.46 -48.47 -22.12
C LEU A 5 10.74 -47.77 -21.61
N PRO A 6 11.19 -46.63 -22.18
CA PRO A 6 10.67 -45.38 -21.61
C PRO A 6 10.77 -44.07 -22.46
N HIS A 7 10.12 -43.06 -21.89
CA HIS A 7 10.43 -41.61 -21.86
C HIS A 7 10.05 -40.70 -23.04
N ASP A 8 8.87 -40.09 -22.86
CA ASP A 8 8.56 -38.66 -22.99
C ASP A 8 9.69 -37.71 -23.38
N ASN A 9 9.46 -36.95 -24.45
CA ASN A 9 9.98 -35.60 -24.61
C ASN A 9 8.82 -34.67 -24.99
N MET A 10 8.02 -34.34 -23.99
CA MET A 10 7.03 -33.26 -24.05
C MET A 10 7.80 -31.95 -24.23
N HIS A 11 7.79 -31.41 -25.45
CA HIS A 11 8.17 -30.02 -25.71
C HIS A 11 7.28 -29.11 -24.86
N VAL A 12 7.85 -28.64 -23.75
CA VAL A 12 7.25 -27.59 -22.92
C VAL A 12 7.24 -26.32 -23.76
N ARG A 13 6.06 -26.01 -24.32
CA ARG A 13 5.75 -24.68 -24.84
C ARG A 13 5.84 -23.71 -23.66
N PRO A 14 6.54 -22.57 -23.77
CA PRO A 14 6.46 -21.57 -22.72
C PRO A 14 5.01 -21.10 -22.63
N SER A 15 4.43 -21.20 -21.43
CA SER A 15 3.03 -20.89 -21.18
C SER A 15 2.76 -19.42 -21.47
N LEU A 16 1.77 -19.17 -22.33
CA LEU A 16 1.05 -17.91 -22.42
C LEU A 16 0.51 -17.52 -21.02
N SER A 17 1.06 -16.47 -20.42
CA SER A 17 0.35 -15.65 -19.41
C SER A 17 1.00 -14.31 -19.05
N VAL A 18 2.14 -13.92 -19.63
CA VAL A 18 2.82 -12.65 -19.25
C VAL A 18 2.46 -11.46 -20.15
N VAL A 19 1.65 -11.63 -21.19
CA VAL A 19 1.29 -10.51 -22.07
C VAL A 19 -0.22 -10.47 -22.29
N THR A 20 -0.81 -9.36 -21.83
CA THR A 20 -2.21 -8.95 -21.95
C THR A 20 -3.16 -9.47 -20.87
N VAL A 21 -2.91 -9.08 -19.62
CA VAL A 21 -4.04 -8.60 -18.81
C VAL A 21 -4.45 -7.31 -19.50
N LEU A 22 -5.57 -7.31 -20.22
CA LEU A 22 -6.30 -6.07 -20.48
C LEU A 22 -6.44 -5.42 -19.11
N ALA A 23 -5.72 -4.32 -18.86
CA ALA A 23 -5.59 -3.72 -17.53
C ALA A 23 -6.98 -3.36 -17.03
N THR A 24 -7.61 -4.28 -16.29
CA THR A 24 -8.92 -4.05 -15.72
C THR A 24 -8.76 -2.94 -14.71
N LYS A 25 -9.72 -2.01 -14.72
CA LYS A 25 -9.78 -0.90 -13.77
C LYS A 25 -9.59 -1.39 -12.33
N GLU A 26 -10.03 -2.62 -12.06
CA GLU A 26 -9.91 -3.28 -10.76
C GLU A 26 -9.54 -4.76 -10.91
N HIS A 27 -8.73 -5.29 -10.01
CA HIS A 27 -8.45 -6.73 -9.89
C HIS A 27 -7.77 -7.07 -8.55
N ASN A 28 -7.86 -8.35 -8.15
CA ASN A 28 -7.18 -8.85 -6.95
C ASN A 28 -5.91 -9.62 -7.31
N PHE A 29 -4.90 -9.51 -6.45
CA PHE A 29 -3.68 -10.31 -6.50
C PHE A 29 -3.04 -10.37 -5.10
N THR A 30 -1.98 -11.17 -4.93
CA THR A 30 -1.33 -11.35 -3.64
C THR A 30 0.11 -10.84 -3.69
N ILE A 31 0.56 -10.17 -2.62
CA ILE A 31 1.96 -9.83 -2.40
C ILE A 31 2.35 -10.38 -1.03
N ASP A 32 3.36 -11.25 -0.96
CA ASP A 32 3.88 -11.81 0.31
C ASP A 32 2.75 -12.32 1.23
N CYS A 33 1.85 -13.13 0.65
CA CYS A 33 0.64 -13.70 1.28
C CYS A 33 -0.45 -12.70 1.72
N GLN A 34 -0.31 -11.40 1.44
CA GLN A 34 -1.37 -10.39 1.64
C GLN A 34 -2.24 -10.26 0.38
N THR A 35 -3.56 -10.40 0.53
CA THR A 35 -4.51 -10.10 -0.57
C THR A 35 -4.61 -8.59 -0.78
N CYS A 36 -4.46 -8.16 -2.02
CA CYS A 36 -4.50 -6.77 -2.45
C CYS A 36 -5.56 -6.59 -3.54
N HIS A 37 -6.38 -5.54 -3.40
CA HIS A 37 -7.27 -5.03 -4.44
C HIS A 37 -6.59 -3.86 -5.15
N PHE A 38 -6.22 -4.05 -6.42
CA PHE A 38 -5.83 -2.97 -7.32
C PHE A 38 -7.07 -2.21 -7.77
N HIS A 39 -6.98 -0.88 -7.81
CA HIS A 39 -7.99 -0.05 -8.46
C HIS A 39 -7.39 1.24 -9.02
N ASP A 40 -7.88 1.62 -10.20
CA ASP A 40 -7.61 2.87 -10.89
C ASP A 40 -8.75 3.87 -10.61
N GLU A 41 -8.39 5.03 -10.05
CA GLU A 41 -9.31 6.12 -9.72
C GLU A 41 -8.99 7.41 -10.49
N SER A 42 -8.38 7.29 -11.66
CA SER A 42 -8.10 8.42 -12.56
C SER A 42 -9.37 9.21 -12.92
N ASP A 43 -10.51 8.55 -13.06
CA ASP A 43 -11.82 9.18 -13.30
C ASP A 43 -12.34 9.99 -12.09
N LYS A 44 -11.80 9.74 -10.90
CA LYS A 44 -12.05 10.51 -9.67
C LYS A 44 -10.97 11.56 -9.37
N GLY A 45 -10.09 11.81 -10.34
CA GLY A 45 -9.02 12.82 -10.27
C GLY A 45 -7.73 12.35 -9.60
N VAL A 46 -7.55 11.04 -9.35
CA VAL A 46 -6.30 10.45 -8.87
C VAL A 46 -5.45 10.01 -10.06
N THR A 47 -4.94 10.97 -10.82
CA THR A 47 -4.19 10.72 -12.07
C THR A 47 -2.70 10.47 -11.87
N GLY A 48 -2.17 10.78 -10.68
CA GLY A 48 -0.76 10.61 -10.33
C GLY A 48 -0.34 9.17 -10.00
N GLY A 49 -1.27 8.23 -9.97
CA GLY A 49 -0.97 6.86 -9.57
C GLY A 49 -2.18 5.93 -9.49
N HIS A 50 -1.91 4.69 -9.11
CA HIS A 50 -2.92 3.66 -8.88
C HIS A 50 -2.93 3.26 -7.41
N LEU A 51 -4.07 2.77 -6.93
CA LEU A 51 -4.24 2.35 -5.55
C LEU A 51 -4.18 0.83 -5.42
N ARG A 52 -3.64 0.41 -4.29
CA ARG A 52 -3.56 -0.96 -3.82
C ARG A 52 -4.10 -1.01 -2.40
N THR A 53 -5.28 -1.58 -2.22
CA THR A 53 -5.93 -1.69 -0.91
C THR A 53 -5.71 -3.09 -0.34
N TYR A 54 -5.32 -3.14 0.93
CA TYR A 54 -5.25 -4.36 1.72
C TYR A 54 -6.25 -4.22 2.86
N ASP A 55 -7.34 -4.99 2.84
CA ASP A 55 -8.38 -4.86 3.87
C ASP A 55 -7.95 -5.45 5.22
N GLU A 56 -7.19 -6.54 5.20
CA GLU A 56 -6.76 -7.32 6.37
C GLU A 56 -5.22 -7.38 6.48
N PHE A 57 -4.56 -6.25 6.26
CA PHE A 57 -3.09 -6.18 6.29
C PHE A 57 -2.54 -6.57 7.66
N ARG A 58 -1.72 -7.62 7.70
CA ARG A 58 -1.06 -8.10 8.93
C ARG A 58 0.25 -8.83 8.64
N VAL A 59 1.37 -8.29 9.13
CA VAL A 59 2.70 -8.90 8.93
C VAL A 59 3.07 -9.84 10.09
N SER A 60 2.91 -9.40 11.35
CA SER A 60 3.09 -10.23 12.54
C SER A 60 1.75 -10.69 13.10
N HIS A 61 1.73 -11.91 13.66
CA HIS A 61 0.58 -12.46 14.36
C HIS A 61 0.25 -11.71 15.67
N ASP A 62 1.22 -10.97 16.21
CA ASP A 62 1.08 -10.20 17.46
C ASP A 62 0.28 -8.91 17.29
N HIS A 63 0.03 -8.48 16.04
CA HIS A 63 -0.76 -7.31 15.74
C HIS A 63 -2.10 -7.68 15.11
N VAL A 64 -3.14 -6.91 15.48
CA VAL A 64 -4.46 -7.01 14.87
C VAL A 64 -4.38 -6.56 13.40
N PRO A 65 -4.98 -7.29 12.45
CA PRO A 65 -5.07 -6.86 11.06
C PRO A 65 -5.70 -5.48 10.93
N ARG A 66 -5.25 -4.69 9.97
CA ARG A 66 -5.82 -3.36 9.67
C ARG A 66 -5.91 -3.13 8.18
N LYS A 67 -6.74 -2.16 7.78
CA LYS A 67 -6.76 -1.71 6.40
C LYS A 67 -5.60 -0.77 6.11
N ILE A 68 -4.95 -0.95 4.97
CA ILE A 68 -4.03 0.06 4.42
C ILE A 68 -4.32 0.31 2.94
N HIS A 69 -4.04 1.53 2.50
CA HIS A 69 -4.07 1.91 1.10
C HIS A 69 -2.68 2.32 0.65
N VAL A 70 -2.22 1.77 -0.46
CA VAL A 70 -0.92 2.12 -1.05
C VAL A 70 -1.14 2.75 -2.42
N LEU A 71 -0.89 4.05 -2.54
CA LEU A 71 -0.84 4.74 -3.83
C LEU A 71 0.56 4.57 -4.42
N ILE A 72 0.65 3.90 -5.56
CA ILE A 72 1.87 3.77 -6.35
C ILE A 72 1.86 4.80 -7.48
N PRO A 73 2.98 5.50 -7.76
CA PRO A 73 3.06 6.45 -8.86
C PRO A 73 2.65 5.86 -10.22
N ILE A 74 2.14 6.68 -11.13
CA ILE A 74 1.60 6.24 -12.42
C ILE A 74 2.64 5.49 -13.26
N ASP A 75 3.90 5.87 -13.16
CA ASP A 75 5.03 5.27 -13.87
C ASP A 75 5.62 4.03 -13.17
N TYR A 76 5.06 3.62 -12.03
CA TYR A 76 5.54 2.48 -11.25
C TYR A 76 5.44 1.16 -12.02
N LEU A 77 4.54 1.03 -13.00
CA LEU A 77 4.46 -0.17 -13.82
C LEU A 77 5.29 -0.07 -15.11
N SER A 78 6.05 1.01 -15.29
CA SER A 78 6.94 1.18 -16.44
C SER A 78 8.13 0.21 -16.43
N ASN A 79 8.85 0.15 -17.56
CA ASN A 79 10.02 -0.72 -17.72
C ASN A 79 11.24 -0.29 -16.88
N ASN A 80 11.21 0.88 -16.22
CA ASN A 80 12.31 1.33 -15.38
C ASN A 80 12.30 0.65 -14.00
N GLN A 81 12.76 -0.60 -13.96
CA GLN A 81 12.85 -1.37 -12.72
C GLN A 81 13.90 -0.84 -11.73
N ALA A 82 14.78 0.09 -12.15
CA ALA A 82 15.77 0.71 -11.28
C ALA A 82 15.20 1.91 -10.49
N LYS A 83 14.11 2.55 -10.96
CA LYS A 83 13.48 3.67 -10.25
C LYS A 83 12.99 3.22 -8.87
N ARG A 84 13.27 4.05 -7.86
CA ARG A 84 12.89 3.88 -6.46
C ARG A 84 12.25 5.19 -5.98
N TYR A 85 11.31 5.09 -5.04
CA TYR A 85 10.48 6.21 -4.61
C TYR A 85 10.65 6.48 -3.12
N LEU A 86 10.54 7.75 -2.73
CA LEU A 86 10.31 8.07 -1.31
C LEU A 86 8.97 7.49 -0.85
N VAL A 87 8.80 7.32 0.46
CA VAL A 87 7.54 6.82 1.04
C VAL A 87 6.96 7.83 2.01
N ILE A 88 5.66 8.11 1.87
CA ILE A 88 4.87 8.93 2.78
C ILE A 88 3.91 8.01 3.53
N TYR A 89 4.15 7.81 4.82
CA TYR A 89 3.22 7.12 5.70
C TYR A 89 2.19 8.13 6.21
N MET A 90 0.94 7.96 5.81
CA MET A 90 -0.18 8.82 6.17
C MET A 90 -1.04 8.14 7.24
N ASN A 91 -0.99 8.67 8.45
CA ASN A 91 -1.97 8.34 9.49
C ASN A 91 -3.36 8.83 9.08
N ASP A 92 -4.41 8.28 9.68
CA ASP A 92 -5.81 8.59 9.35
C ASP A 92 -6.20 8.10 7.94
N GLY A 93 -5.73 6.90 7.58
CA GLY A 93 -5.85 6.36 6.23
C GLY A 93 -7.28 6.20 5.72
N GLN A 94 -8.27 6.08 6.62
CA GLN A 94 -9.69 5.97 6.28
C GLN A 94 -10.27 7.24 5.67
N THR A 95 -9.58 8.37 5.80
CA THR A 95 -9.96 9.66 5.21
C THR A 95 -8.89 10.21 4.27
N ALA A 96 -7.82 9.45 3.98
CA ALA A 96 -6.71 9.95 3.17
C ALA A 96 -7.10 10.23 1.72
N PHE A 97 -7.84 9.30 1.10
CA PHE A 97 -8.23 9.37 -0.32
C PHE A 97 -9.71 9.73 -0.49
N TRP A 98 -10.59 9.18 0.36
CA TRP A 98 -12.04 9.35 0.26
C TRP A 98 -12.62 10.05 1.48
N ASN A 99 -13.82 10.59 1.30
CA ASN A 99 -14.56 11.17 2.40
C ASN A 99 -14.89 10.10 3.42
N GLY A 100 -14.63 10.40 4.69
CA GLY A 100 -14.94 9.50 5.79
C GLY A 100 -14.92 10.21 7.13
N GLY A 101 -14.93 9.41 8.20
CA GLY A 101 -14.97 9.89 9.57
C GLY A 101 -16.26 10.62 9.93
N LEU A 102 -16.25 11.28 11.09
CA LEU A 102 -17.45 11.90 11.68
C LEU A 102 -18.00 13.09 10.89
N VAL A 103 -17.16 13.74 10.09
CA VAL A 103 -17.52 14.96 9.33
C VAL A 103 -17.56 14.73 7.83
N ASN A 104 -17.44 13.48 7.37
CA ASN A 104 -17.48 13.10 5.95
C ASN A 104 -16.51 13.92 5.07
N LYS A 105 -15.24 13.98 5.47
CA LYS A 105 -14.18 14.74 4.77
C LYS A 105 -13.01 13.84 4.39
N SER A 106 -12.27 14.28 3.38
CA SER A 106 -11.04 13.67 2.90
C SER A 106 -9.87 14.64 3.03
N TRP A 107 -8.67 14.12 3.26
CA TRP A 107 -7.41 14.84 3.07
C TRP A 107 -7.09 15.09 1.59
N ASN A 108 -7.83 14.46 0.67
CA ASN A 108 -7.67 14.54 -0.78
C ASN A 108 -6.23 14.25 -1.21
N VAL A 109 -5.58 13.28 -0.58
CA VAL A 109 -4.16 12.97 -0.82
C VAL A 109 -3.96 12.57 -2.27
N GLY A 110 -4.83 11.72 -2.82
CA GLY A 110 -4.75 11.26 -4.21
C GLY A 110 -4.74 12.40 -5.22
N GLN A 111 -5.70 13.32 -5.13
CA GLN A 111 -5.79 14.49 -6.02
C GLN A 111 -4.63 15.47 -5.79
N THR A 112 -4.19 15.62 -4.53
CA THR A 112 -3.09 16.53 -4.18
C THR A 112 -1.77 16.05 -4.76
N VAL A 113 -1.41 14.78 -4.57
CA VAL A 113 -0.17 14.22 -5.14
C VAL A 113 -0.22 14.20 -6.66
N SER A 114 -1.40 13.95 -7.26
CA SER A 114 -1.58 14.02 -8.72
C SER A 114 -1.18 15.38 -9.28
N LYS A 115 -1.66 16.47 -8.67
CA LYS A 115 -1.28 17.84 -9.05
C LYS A 115 0.19 18.16 -8.84
N ILE A 116 0.82 17.55 -7.83
CA ILE A 116 2.26 17.75 -7.56
C ILE A 116 3.09 17.02 -8.64
N TYR A 117 2.74 15.77 -8.95
CA TYR A 117 3.48 14.95 -9.91
C TYR A 117 3.33 15.48 -11.33
N GLU A 118 2.16 16.00 -11.69
CA GLU A 118 1.92 16.66 -12.98
C GLU A 118 2.85 17.88 -13.17
N LYS A 119 3.11 18.63 -12.10
CA LYS A 119 4.00 19.80 -12.13
C LYS A 119 5.48 19.43 -12.10
N ASP A 120 5.82 18.32 -11.45
CA ASP A 120 7.18 17.88 -11.22
C ASP A 120 7.23 16.37 -10.96
N ASP A 121 7.48 15.61 -12.02
CA ASP A 121 7.56 14.14 -12.00
C ASP A 121 8.66 13.63 -11.06
N SER A 122 9.68 14.45 -10.76
CA SER A 122 10.77 14.06 -9.85
C SER A 122 10.31 13.95 -8.39
N LYS A 123 9.13 14.46 -8.05
CA LYS A 123 8.55 14.43 -6.70
C LYS A 123 7.68 13.20 -6.42
N GLN A 124 7.58 12.27 -7.37
CA GLN A 124 6.82 11.05 -7.19
C GLN A 124 7.26 10.25 -5.96
N GLY A 125 6.26 9.87 -5.16
CA GLY A 125 6.40 9.06 -3.95
C GLY A 125 5.30 8.03 -3.84
N ILE A 126 5.58 6.97 -3.08
CA ILE A 126 4.57 6.00 -2.67
C ILE A 126 3.87 6.57 -1.43
N VAL A 127 2.54 6.59 -1.41
CA VAL A 127 1.78 6.95 -0.20
C VAL A 127 1.24 5.66 0.41
N VAL A 128 1.52 5.43 1.70
CA VAL A 128 0.98 4.33 2.49
C VAL A 128 0.04 4.95 3.54
N ALA A 129 -1.25 4.89 3.29
CA ALA A 129 -2.27 5.40 4.21
C ALA A 129 -2.73 4.28 5.15
N ILE A 130 -2.49 4.45 6.44
CA ILE A 130 -2.71 3.44 7.48
C ILE A 130 -4.03 3.74 8.18
N HIS A 131 -4.97 2.80 8.17
CA HIS A 131 -6.17 2.94 8.98
C HIS A 131 -5.82 2.71 10.45
N PRO A 132 -6.31 3.59 11.35
CA PRO A 132 -6.31 3.29 12.76
C PRO A 132 -7.36 2.21 13.06
N LEU A 133 -7.05 1.38 14.05
CA LEU A 133 -8.00 0.46 14.67
C LEU A 133 -8.82 1.18 15.74
N ASP A 134 -8.14 2.00 16.54
CA ASP A 134 -8.74 2.94 17.47
C ASP A 134 -7.87 4.20 17.46
N ARG A 135 -8.35 5.22 16.77
CA ARG A 135 -7.63 6.48 16.57
C ARG A 135 -7.23 7.14 17.90
N ASN A 136 -8.09 7.08 18.91
CA ASN A 136 -7.84 7.74 20.18
C ASN A 136 -6.79 6.97 20.97
N ARG A 137 -6.86 5.63 20.98
CA ARG A 137 -5.85 4.79 21.61
C ARG A 137 -4.50 4.93 20.92
N GLU A 138 -4.45 4.79 19.60
CA GLU A 138 -3.21 4.67 18.83
C GLU A 138 -2.46 5.99 18.69
N TYR A 139 -3.11 7.16 18.81
CA TYR A 139 -2.44 8.45 18.58
C TYR A 139 -2.20 9.26 19.86
N THR A 140 -2.49 8.71 21.04
CA THR A 140 -2.33 9.45 22.31
C THR A 140 -1.57 8.65 23.37
N HIS A 141 -0.64 9.32 24.06
CA HIS A 141 0.12 8.72 25.18
C HIS A 141 -0.68 8.73 26.49
N THR A 142 -1.55 9.72 26.68
CA THR A 142 -2.24 9.98 27.95
C THR A 142 -3.73 10.22 27.72
N HIS A 143 -4.51 10.05 28.78
CA HIS A 143 -5.92 10.40 28.79
C HIS A 143 -6.10 11.88 28.45
N TRP A 144 -6.93 12.16 27.45
CA TRP A 144 -7.17 13.51 26.95
C TRP A 144 -8.67 13.84 26.83
N MET A 145 -9.55 12.83 26.87
CA MET A 145 -11.00 13.01 26.78
C MET A 145 -11.73 11.90 27.53
N TRP A 146 -12.80 12.28 28.25
CA TRP A 146 -13.65 11.37 28.99
C TRP A 146 -14.18 10.24 28.11
N LYS A 147 -14.08 8.99 28.61
CA LYS A 147 -14.53 7.76 27.95
C LYS A 147 -13.86 7.43 26.60
N GLN A 148 -12.68 7.99 26.33
CA GLN A 148 -11.87 7.59 25.17
C GLN A 148 -10.71 6.70 25.57
N ALA A 149 -10.40 5.72 24.73
CA ALA A 149 -9.18 4.92 24.87
C ALA A 149 -7.93 5.79 24.60
N TYR A 150 -6.81 5.45 25.24
CA TYR A 150 -5.52 6.15 25.13
C TYR A 150 -4.37 5.18 25.46
N GLY A 151 -3.13 5.62 25.25
CA GLY A 151 -1.92 4.94 25.70
C GLY A 151 -1.41 3.84 24.77
N GLY A 152 -1.88 3.77 23.52
CA GLY A 152 -1.50 2.75 22.54
C GLY A 152 -0.53 3.21 21.47
N VAL A 153 0.03 4.41 21.59
CA VAL A 153 0.92 4.99 20.59
C VAL A 153 2.27 4.30 20.48
N ASP A 154 2.79 3.74 21.57
CA ASP A 154 4.02 2.94 21.51
C ASP A 154 3.76 1.64 20.72
N ASP A 155 2.67 0.92 21.01
CA ASP A 155 2.25 -0.27 20.23
C ASP A 155 2.05 0.06 18.73
N TYR A 156 1.43 1.22 18.44
CA TYR A 156 1.20 1.68 17.07
C TYR A 156 2.52 1.95 16.34
N ASN A 157 3.42 2.69 16.99
CA ASN A 157 4.74 3.00 16.44
C ASN A 157 5.58 1.75 16.25
N ASP A 158 5.57 0.83 17.21
CA ASP A 158 6.27 -0.45 17.12
C ASP A 158 5.75 -1.28 15.94
N ASN A 159 4.43 -1.30 15.71
CA ASN A 159 3.87 -1.95 14.53
C ASN A 159 4.36 -1.28 13.24
N ILE A 160 4.39 0.05 13.16
CA ILE A 160 4.88 0.74 11.95
C ILE A 160 6.36 0.42 11.71
N VAL A 161 7.20 0.57 12.72
CA VAL A 161 8.66 0.47 12.60
C VAL A 161 9.09 -0.96 12.33
N ASN A 162 8.51 -1.94 13.03
CA ASN A 162 8.97 -3.32 12.98
C ASN A 162 8.20 -4.19 11.99
N ASN A 163 7.02 -3.76 11.52
CA ASN A 163 6.18 -4.56 10.64
C ASN A 163 5.81 -3.85 9.33
N VAL A 164 5.08 -2.73 9.41
CA VAL A 164 4.53 -2.07 8.21
C VAL A 164 5.65 -1.58 7.29
N LYS A 165 6.59 -0.78 7.82
CA LYS A 165 7.66 -0.19 7.01
C LYS A 165 8.59 -1.25 6.39
N PRO A 166 9.11 -2.24 7.14
CA PRO A 166 9.94 -3.31 6.56
C PRO A 166 9.21 -4.10 5.46
N TRP A 167 7.92 -4.39 5.64
CA TRP A 167 7.14 -5.08 4.63
C TRP A 167 6.94 -4.23 3.36
N ILE A 168 6.67 -2.94 3.51
CA ILE A 168 6.59 -2.00 2.38
C ILE A 168 7.94 -1.91 1.65
N ASP A 169 9.05 -1.75 2.37
CA ASP A 169 10.39 -1.65 1.78
C ASP A 169 10.84 -2.93 1.07
N LYS A 170 10.40 -4.11 1.54
CA LYS A 170 10.65 -5.40 0.90
C LYS A 170 9.86 -5.56 -0.40
N ASN A 171 8.60 -5.12 -0.40
CA ASN A 171 7.63 -5.47 -1.44
C ASN A 171 7.39 -4.36 -2.47
N TYR A 172 7.85 -3.14 -2.17
CA TYR A 172 7.75 -1.99 -3.05
C TYR A 172 9.15 -1.41 -3.34
N ARG A 173 9.27 -0.72 -4.47
CA ARG A 173 10.51 -0.08 -4.92
C ARG A 173 10.74 1.23 -4.15
N THR A 174 11.08 1.13 -2.87
CA THR A 174 11.25 2.29 -1.98
C THR A 174 12.71 2.74 -1.88
N LEU A 175 12.91 3.97 -1.39
CA LEU A 175 14.17 4.46 -0.84
C LEU A 175 14.07 4.38 0.70
N PRO A 176 14.60 3.33 1.36
CA PRO A 176 14.22 2.97 2.73
C PRO A 176 14.83 3.87 3.82
N THR A 177 15.69 4.83 3.46
CA THR A 177 16.38 5.72 4.39
C THR A 177 15.44 6.71 5.06
N ALA A 178 15.75 7.13 6.29
CA ALA A 178 14.98 8.16 7.01
C ALA A 178 14.79 9.46 6.21
N LYS A 179 15.82 9.93 5.49
CA LYS A 179 15.75 11.13 4.62
C LYS A 179 14.76 11.02 3.45
N ARG A 180 14.28 9.81 3.16
CA ARG A 180 13.35 9.48 2.07
C ARG A 180 12.05 8.87 2.59
N THR A 181 11.82 8.99 3.89
CA THR A 181 10.58 8.57 4.55
C THR A 181 9.95 9.79 5.20
N VAL A 182 8.65 9.99 4.98
CA VAL A 182 7.85 11.06 5.56
C VAL A 182 6.72 10.42 6.36
N ILE A 183 6.38 11.00 7.51
CA ILE A 183 5.17 10.68 8.27
C ILE A 183 4.27 11.91 8.23
N ALA A 184 2.99 11.73 7.94
CA ALA A 184 1.98 12.78 7.87
C ALA A 184 0.65 12.28 8.44
N GLY A 185 -0.24 13.21 8.81
CA GLY A 185 -1.57 12.92 9.36
C GLY A 185 -1.81 13.57 10.72
N ILE A 186 -2.92 13.20 11.38
CA ILE A 186 -3.40 13.79 12.65
C ILE A 186 -3.80 12.75 13.69
#